data_AF-A0A7M1B051-F1
#
_entry.id   AF-A0A7M1B051-F1
#
_cell.length_a   1.000
_cell.length_b   1.000
_cell.length_c   1.000
_cell.angle_alpha   90.00
_cell.angle_beta   90.00
_cell.angle_gamma   90.00
#
_symmetry.space_group_name_H-M   'P 1'
#
loop_
_entity.id
_entity.type
_entity.pdbx_description
1 polymer ?
#
loop_
_entity_poly.entity_id
_entity_poly.type
_entity_poly.pdbx_seq_one_letter_code
_entity_poly.pdbx_strand_id
1 'polypeptide(L)'
;MKAQAIKTDKYLNQQQIKEHLKNVEYIIMAAPAPDHFKQTPIHFTIFLNTEESLPKDIQDAVLKKFLQEHKIGKPAELMSQLMPVGFALSKAQDTPMPMLLVKPEDQKSIPYTVMHVMDFLADSDAFDEAKKENLTGWSYSYE
;
A
#
# COMPACT_ATOMS: atom_id res chain seq x y z
N MET A 1 -5.36 -15.16 15.58
CA MET A 1 -3.87 -15.19 15.53
C MET A 1 -3.37 -13.75 15.52
N LYS A 2 -2.23 -13.42 16.15
CA LYS A 2 -1.64 -12.08 16.09
C LYS A 2 -0.95 -11.87 14.73
N ALA A 3 -1.10 -10.69 14.13
CA ALA A 3 -0.39 -10.32 12.90
C ALA A 3 1.11 -10.41 13.19
N GLN A 4 1.84 -11.26 12.46
CA GLN A 4 3.28 -11.31 12.60
C GLN A 4 3.87 -10.22 11.70
N ALA A 5 4.64 -9.31 12.30
CA ALA A 5 5.33 -8.28 11.54
C ALA A 5 6.27 -8.92 10.53
N ILE A 6 6.22 -8.44 9.27
CA ILE A 6 7.17 -8.85 8.25
C ILE A 6 8.57 -8.38 8.68
N LYS A 7 9.52 -9.30 8.74
CA LYS A 7 10.89 -8.98 9.16
C LYS A 7 11.63 -8.30 8.01
N THR A 8 11.93 -7.01 8.17
CA THR A 8 12.79 -6.27 7.24
C THR A 8 14.26 -6.61 7.47
N ASP A 9 14.96 -7.04 6.41
CA ASP A 9 16.40 -7.27 6.44
C ASP A 9 17.19 -6.04 5.97
N LYS A 10 16.67 -5.34 4.96
CA LYS A 10 17.26 -4.09 4.42
C LYS A 10 16.21 -3.27 3.67
N TYR A 11 16.53 -2.01 3.41
CA TYR A 11 15.73 -1.13 2.55
C TYR A 11 16.42 -0.96 1.19
N LEU A 12 15.64 -0.73 0.14
CA LEU A 12 16.20 -0.24 -1.13
C LEU A 12 16.80 1.16 -0.91
N ASN A 13 17.92 1.43 -1.60
CA ASN A 13 18.45 2.79 -1.69
C ASN A 13 17.78 3.58 -2.84
N GLN A 14 18.06 4.87 -2.93
CA GLN A 14 17.43 5.76 -3.93
C GLN A 14 17.56 5.27 -5.38
N GLN A 15 18.73 4.79 -5.78
CA GLN A 15 18.95 4.28 -7.13
C GLN A 15 18.17 2.99 -7.39
N GLN A 16 18.13 2.10 -6.39
CA GLN A 16 17.36 0.86 -6.47
C GLN A 16 15.85 1.12 -6.51
N ILE A 17 15.34 2.09 -5.76
CA ILE A 17 13.93 2.50 -5.80
C ILE A 17 13.58 2.97 -7.21
N LYS A 18 14.39 3.87 -7.79
CA LYS A 18 14.16 4.39 -9.13
C LYS A 18 14.15 3.29 -10.20
N GLU A 19 15.08 2.35 -10.14
CA GLU A 19 15.12 1.23 -11.09
C GLU A 19 13.92 0.29 -10.90
N HIS A 20 13.58 -0.02 -9.64
CA HIS A 20 12.45 -0.90 -9.29
C HIS A 20 11.11 -0.35 -9.81
N LEU A 21 10.93 0.97 -9.75
CA LEU A 21 9.68 1.63 -10.14
C LEU A 21 9.59 2.02 -11.61
N LYS A 22 10.62 1.76 -12.43
CA LYS A 22 10.72 2.29 -13.79
C LYS A 22 9.53 1.99 -14.69
N ASN A 23 8.92 0.81 -14.55
CA ASN A 23 7.77 0.38 -15.34
C ASN A 23 6.54 0.07 -14.45
N VAL A 24 6.57 0.48 -13.18
CA VAL A 24 5.47 0.23 -12.24
C VAL A 24 4.47 1.37 -12.38
N GLU A 25 3.21 1.06 -12.68
CA GLU A 25 2.14 2.06 -12.69
C GLU A 25 1.61 2.31 -11.28
N TYR A 26 1.32 1.22 -10.57
CA TYR A 26 0.79 1.27 -9.22
C TYR A 26 1.11 0.01 -8.45
N ILE A 27 0.95 0.10 -7.14
CA ILE A 27 1.06 -1.00 -6.19
C ILE A 27 -0.22 -1.03 -5.36
N ILE A 28 -0.78 -2.21 -5.14
CA ILE A 28 -1.88 -2.40 -4.18
C ILE A 28 -1.39 -3.25 -3.04
N MET A 29 -1.63 -2.81 -1.81
CA MET A 29 -1.38 -3.55 -0.58
C MET A 29 -2.70 -3.79 0.15
N ALA A 30 -2.84 -4.98 0.70
CA ALA A 30 -3.89 -5.33 1.65
C ALA A 30 -3.25 -5.85 2.94
N ALA A 31 -3.71 -5.32 4.06
CA ALA A 31 -3.29 -5.71 5.39
C ALA A 31 -4.51 -5.90 6.30
N PRO A 32 -4.41 -6.71 7.36
CA PRO A 32 -5.44 -6.80 8.39
C PRO A 32 -5.66 -5.43 9.05
N ALA A 33 -6.91 -4.99 9.14
CA ALA A 33 -7.26 -3.85 9.97
C ALA A 33 -7.27 -4.25 11.46
N PRO A 34 -7.11 -3.29 12.40
CA PRO A 34 -7.28 -3.56 13.82
C PRO A 34 -8.61 -4.24 14.17
N ASP A 35 -8.59 -5.15 15.15
CA ASP A 35 -9.73 -6.03 15.49
C ASP A 35 -11.06 -5.32 15.79
N HIS A 36 -11.04 -4.02 16.12
CA HIS A 36 -12.25 -3.24 16.38
C HIS A 36 -13.01 -2.85 15.10
N PHE A 37 -12.37 -2.87 13.93
CA PHE A 37 -13.01 -2.62 12.64
C PHE A 37 -13.69 -3.88 12.10
N LYS A 38 -14.90 -4.17 12.60
CA LYS A 38 -15.65 -5.38 12.20
C LYS A 38 -16.28 -5.30 10.80
N GLN A 39 -16.64 -4.11 10.35
CA GLN A 39 -17.31 -3.89 9.06
C GLN A 39 -16.34 -3.64 7.90
N THR A 40 -15.10 -3.26 8.24
CA THR A 40 -14.03 -2.97 7.28
C THR A 40 -12.73 -3.60 7.78
N PRO A 41 -12.66 -4.95 7.80
CA PRO A 41 -11.59 -5.69 8.46
C PRO A 41 -10.27 -5.68 7.69
N ILE A 42 -10.21 -5.01 6.54
CA ILE A 42 -9.01 -4.93 5.69
C ILE A 42 -8.63 -3.46 5.51
N HIS A 43 -7.35 -3.20 5.68
CA HIS A 43 -6.70 -1.95 5.35
C HIS A 43 -6.09 -2.07 3.95
N PHE A 44 -6.52 -1.21 3.04
CA PHE A 44 -6.01 -1.13 1.68
C PHE A 44 -5.16 0.11 1.51
N THR A 45 -4.05 -0.05 0.80
CA THR A 45 -3.20 1.06 0.39
C THR A 45 -2.89 0.92 -1.08
N ILE A 46 -3.23 1.92 -1.87
CA ILE A 46 -2.89 2.04 -3.29
C ILE A 46 -1.78 3.08 -3.42
N PHE A 47 -0.65 2.67 -3.98
CA PHE A 47 0.48 3.53 -4.26
C PHE A 47 0.53 3.79 -5.76
N LEU A 48 0.12 4.98 -6.19
CA LEU A 48 0.22 5.41 -7.59
C LEU A 48 1.63 5.96 -7.82
N ASN A 49 2.32 5.47 -8.84
CA ASN A 49 3.69 5.88 -9.15
C ASN A 49 3.73 7.26 -9.85
N THR A 50 3.28 8.28 -9.13
CA THR A 50 3.27 9.67 -9.54
C THR A 50 3.51 10.58 -8.34
N GLU A 51 4.24 11.66 -8.58
CA GLU A 51 4.45 12.75 -7.60
C GLU A 51 3.40 13.87 -7.76
N GLU A 52 2.40 13.66 -8.62
CA GLU A 52 1.36 14.65 -8.90
C GLU A 52 0.23 14.64 -7.85
N SER A 53 -0.17 15.84 -7.43
CA SER A 53 -1.40 15.99 -6.67
C SER A 53 -2.60 15.85 -7.61
N LEU A 54 -3.40 14.81 -7.38
CA LEU A 54 -4.59 14.55 -8.17
C LEU A 54 -5.77 15.39 -7.67
N PRO A 55 -6.52 16.06 -8.56
CA PRO A 55 -7.81 16.68 -8.21
C PRO A 55 -8.81 15.66 -7.65
N LYS A 56 -9.76 16.13 -6.82
CA LYS A 56 -10.67 15.25 -6.07
C LYS A 56 -11.53 14.35 -6.98
N ASP A 57 -12.03 14.87 -8.09
CA ASP A 57 -12.78 14.13 -9.09
C ASP A 57 -11.95 13.00 -9.74
N ILE A 58 -10.66 13.25 -9.99
CA ILE A 58 -9.72 12.23 -10.48
C ILE A 58 -9.45 11.18 -9.40
N GLN A 59 -9.23 11.59 -8.15
CA GLN A 59 -9.05 10.66 -7.04
C GLN A 59 -10.27 9.73 -6.90
N ASP A 60 -11.48 10.29 -6.99
CA ASP A 60 -12.72 9.52 -6.87
C ASP A 60 -12.90 8.55 -8.04
N ALA A 61 -12.55 8.96 -9.27
CA ALA A 61 -12.58 8.10 -10.45
C ALA A 61 -11.59 6.94 -10.35
N VAL A 62 -10.36 7.24 -9.92
CA VAL A 62 -9.30 6.25 -9.70
C VAL A 62 -9.71 5.26 -8.62
N LEU A 63 -10.14 5.73 -7.45
CA LEU A 63 -10.61 4.86 -6.37
C LEU A 63 -11.75 3.96 -6.86
N LYS A 64 -12.75 4.51 -7.55
CA LYS A 64 -13.87 3.74 -8.10
C LYS A 64 -13.40 2.61 -9.03
N LYS A 65 -12.43 2.89 -9.91
CA LYS A 65 -11.82 1.88 -10.79
C LYS A 65 -11.22 0.74 -9.97
N PHE A 66 -10.37 1.06 -8.99
CA PHE A 66 -9.72 0.05 -8.14
C PHE A 66 -10.70 -0.80 -7.35
N LEU A 67 -11.73 -0.16 -6.75
CA LEU A 67 -12.75 -0.89 -6.00
C LEU A 67 -13.48 -1.91 -6.89
N GLN A 68 -13.77 -1.55 -8.14
CA GLN A 68 -14.43 -2.43 -9.10
C GLN A 68 -13.50 -3.56 -9.57
N GLU A 69 -12.29 -3.23 -10.00
CA GLU A 69 -11.32 -4.20 -10.54
C GLU A 69 -10.93 -5.27 -9.52
N HIS A 70 -10.73 -4.85 -8.26
CA HIS A 70 -10.29 -5.74 -7.19
C HIS A 70 -11.44 -6.30 -6.34
N LYS A 71 -12.70 -6.02 -6.70
CA LYS A 71 -13.90 -6.45 -5.95
C LYS A 71 -13.83 -6.03 -4.47
N ILE A 72 -13.40 -4.80 -4.22
CA ILE A 72 -13.33 -4.22 -2.89
C ILE A 72 -14.66 -3.52 -2.59
N GLY A 73 -15.18 -3.73 -1.39
CA GLY A 73 -16.42 -3.11 -0.91
C GLY A 73 -16.31 -1.61 -0.72
N LYS A 74 -17.33 -1.03 -0.09
CA LYS A 74 -17.39 0.41 0.15
C LYS A 74 -16.23 0.85 1.07
N PRO A 75 -15.43 1.86 0.67
CA PRO A 75 -14.34 2.36 1.51
C PRO A 75 -14.87 3.21 2.67
N ALA A 76 -14.11 3.21 3.77
CA ALA A 76 -14.25 4.07 4.93
C ALA A 76 -12.88 4.67 5.29
N GLU A 77 -12.88 5.80 6.00
CA GLU A 77 -11.65 6.48 6.47
C GLU A 77 -10.62 6.76 5.35
N LEU A 78 -11.09 7.16 4.16
CA LEU A 78 -10.23 7.42 3.01
C LEU A 78 -9.31 8.62 3.24
N MET A 79 -8.01 8.38 3.11
CA MET A 79 -6.96 9.37 2.94
C MET A 79 -6.42 9.29 1.51
N SER A 80 -6.18 10.44 0.88
CA SER A 80 -5.55 10.52 -0.46
C SER A 80 -4.59 11.70 -0.52
N GLN A 81 -3.29 11.43 -0.51
CA GLN A 81 -2.26 12.49 -0.53
C GLN A 81 -0.90 11.99 -1.01
N LEU A 82 0.00 12.92 -1.29
CA LEU A 82 1.41 12.61 -1.58
C LEU A 82 2.11 12.19 -0.29
N MET A 83 2.75 11.01 -0.31
CA MET A 83 3.41 10.43 0.85
C MET A 83 4.81 9.89 0.51
N PRO A 84 5.76 9.94 1.44
CA PRO A 84 7.04 9.26 1.31
C PRO A 84 6.85 7.74 1.46
N VAL A 85 7.32 6.99 0.46
CA VAL A 85 7.22 5.54 0.37
C VAL A 85 8.60 4.92 0.29
N GLY A 86 8.93 4.10 1.30
CA GLY A 86 10.12 3.27 1.32
C GLY A 86 9.83 1.86 0.82
N PHE A 87 10.88 1.10 0.52
CA PHE A 87 10.76 -0.27 0.04
C PHE A 87 11.63 -1.22 0.88
N ALA A 88 10.97 -2.09 1.63
CA ALA A 88 11.61 -3.07 2.48
C ALA A 88 11.84 -4.38 1.73
N LEU A 89 13.01 -4.98 1.94
CA LEU A 89 13.34 -6.31 1.49
C LEU A 89 13.39 -7.26 2.67
N SER A 90 12.82 -8.44 2.49
CA SER A 90 12.99 -9.58 3.40
C SER A 90 13.49 -10.77 2.61
N LYS A 91 14.26 -11.67 3.23
CA LYS A 91 14.71 -12.92 2.59
C LYS A 91 13.56 -13.85 2.21
N ALA A 92 12.38 -13.66 2.78
CA ALA A 92 11.22 -14.51 2.59
C ALA A 92 10.31 -14.05 1.44
N GLN A 93 10.54 -12.86 0.85
CA GLN A 93 9.65 -12.26 -0.14
C GLN A 93 10.46 -11.84 -1.37
N ASP A 94 9.97 -12.23 -2.55
CA ASP A 94 10.68 -12.00 -3.81
C ASP A 94 10.60 -10.55 -4.30
N THR A 95 9.55 -9.84 -3.90
CA THR A 95 9.34 -8.43 -4.29
C THR A 95 9.51 -7.51 -3.08
N PRO A 96 10.04 -6.28 -3.27
CA PRO A 96 10.10 -5.29 -2.20
C PRO A 96 8.70 -4.97 -1.68
N MET A 97 8.54 -4.85 -0.37
CA MET A 97 7.30 -4.40 0.27
C MET A 97 7.27 -2.87 0.30
N PRO A 98 6.25 -2.19 -0.26
CA PRO A 98 6.13 -0.75 -0.10
C PRO A 98 5.74 -0.40 1.34
N MET A 99 6.23 0.71 1.86
CA MET A 99 5.94 1.16 3.23
C MET A 99 5.67 2.66 3.28
N LEU A 100 4.56 3.03 3.90
CA LEU A 100 4.27 4.43 4.24
C LEU A 100 5.16 4.90 5.39
N LEU A 101 6.00 5.90 5.13
CA LEU A 101 6.87 6.48 6.14
C LEU A 101 6.17 7.66 6.83
N VAL A 102 5.23 7.37 7.72
CA VAL A 102 4.45 8.41 8.44
C VAL A 102 5.31 9.14 9.48
N LYS A 103 6.27 8.44 10.09
CA LYS A 103 7.09 8.99 11.18
C LYS A 103 8.28 9.80 10.64
N PRO A 104 8.52 11.03 11.14
CA PRO A 104 9.66 11.84 10.69
C PRO A 104 11.03 11.18 10.88
N GLU A 105 11.21 10.38 11.92
CA GLU A 105 12.43 9.62 12.18
C GLU A 105 12.71 8.55 11.12
N ASP A 106 11.66 7.90 10.62
CA ASP A 106 11.76 6.90 9.55
C ASP A 106 12.11 7.59 8.23
N GLN A 107 11.50 8.75 7.93
CA GLN A 107 11.83 9.54 6.74
C GLN A 107 13.28 10.04 6.73
N LYS A 108 13.91 10.24 7.89
CA LYS A 108 15.32 10.66 7.99
C LYS A 108 16.31 9.52 7.76
N SER A 109 15.88 8.28 8.00
CA SER A 109 16.78 7.11 8.07
C SER A 109 16.55 6.10 6.95
N ILE A 110 15.36 6.08 6.36
CA ILE A 110 14.97 5.15 5.30
C ILE A 110 14.89 5.91 3.97
N PRO A 111 15.62 5.49 2.92
CA PRO A 111 15.45 6.05 1.59
C PRO A 111 14.03 5.83 1.06
N TYR A 112 13.47 6.85 0.41
CA TYR A 112 12.10 6.83 -0.09
C TYR A 112 11.96 7.61 -1.40
N THR A 113 10.87 7.36 -2.11
CA THR A 113 10.35 8.23 -3.16
C THR A 113 8.98 8.78 -2.74
N VAL A 114 8.51 9.83 -3.41
CA VAL A 114 7.16 10.36 -3.17
C VAL A 114 6.19 9.68 -4.13
N MET A 115 5.06 9.23 -3.64
CA MET A 115 3.99 8.65 -4.44
C MET A 115 2.65 9.23 -4.01
N HIS A 116 1.67 9.25 -4.91
CA HIS A 116 0.29 9.54 -4.53
C HIS A 116 -0.35 8.29 -3.92
N VAL A 117 -0.70 8.37 -2.64
CA VAL A 117 -1.21 7.24 -1.87
C VAL A 117 -2.68 7.44 -1.57
N MET A 118 -3.49 6.43 -1.86
CA MET A 118 -4.85 6.29 -1.36
C MET A 118 -4.88 5.18 -0.32
N ASP A 119 -5.30 5.51 0.89
CA ASP A 119 -5.27 4.63 2.05
C ASP A 119 -6.65 4.61 2.70
N PHE A 120 -7.23 3.44 2.91
CA PHE A 120 -8.61 3.32 3.37
C PHE A 120 -8.92 1.95 3.99
N LEU A 121 -10.01 1.89 4.76
CA LEU A 121 -10.55 0.66 5.29
C LEU A 121 -11.69 0.15 4.39
N ALA A 122 -11.74 -1.15 4.13
CA ALA A 122 -12.87 -1.78 3.43
C ALA A 122 -13.00 -3.26 3.81
N ASP A 123 -13.99 -3.92 3.22
CA ASP A 123 -14.08 -5.38 3.21
C ASP A 123 -13.97 -5.91 1.78
N SER A 124 -13.46 -7.13 1.61
CA SER A 124 -13.44 -7.83 0.34
C SER A 124 -13.31 -9.33 0.56
N ASP A 125 -14.05 -10.11 -0.23
CA ASP A 125 -13.91 -11.56 -0.31
C ASP A 125 -12.69 -11.97 -1.16
N ALA A 126 -12.20 -11.08 -2.03
CA ALA A 126 -11.03 -11.33 -2.89
C ALA A 126 -9.69 -11.22 -2.14
N PHE A 127 -9.70 -10.71 -0.90
CA PHE A 127 -8.54 -10.55 -0.02
C PHE A 127 -8.81 -11.19 1.35
N ASP A 128 -9.57 -12.28 1.35
CA ASP A 128 -10.04 -12.97 2.55
C ASP A 128 -8.89 -13.41 3.47
N GLU A 129 -7.74 -13.76 2.89
CA GLU A 129 -6.52 -14.15 3.61
C GLU A 129 -6.02 -13.02 4.52
N ALA A 130 -6.18 -11.75 4.11
CA ALA A 130 -5.76 -10.61 4.92
C ALA A 130 -6.50 -10.57 6.25
N LYS A 131 -7.82 -10.81 6.25
CA LYS A 131 -8.65 -10.79 7.46
C LYS A 131 -8.73 -12.14 8.19
N LYS A 132 -8.65 -13.28 7.49
CA LYS A 132 -8.75 -14.62 8.09
C LYS A 132 -7.42 -15.13 8.62
N GLU A 133 -6.35 -14.95 7.84
CA GLU A 133 -5.00 -15.44 8.15
C GLU A 133 -4.10 -14.37 8.76
N ASN A 134 -4.58 -13.12 8.82
CA ASN A 134 -3.86 -11.98 9.40
C ASN A 134 -2.54 -11.69 8.64
N LEU A 135 -2.61 -11.80 7.31
CA LEU A 135 -1.47 -11.66 6.40
C LEU A 135 -1.49 -10.31 5.69
N THR A 136 -0.31 -9.75 5.48
CA THR A 136 -0.12 -8.58 4.62
C THR A 136 0.41 -9.04 3.27
N GLY A 137 -0.22 -8.60 2.19
CA GLY A 137 0.16 -8.91 0.82
C GLY A 137 0.17 -7.66 -0.04
N TRP A 138 0.96 -7.67 -1.11
CA TRP A 138 1.00 -6.59 -2.09
C TRP A 138 1.25 -7.15 -3.48
N SER A 139 0.83 -6.41 -4.50
CA SER A 139 1.12 -6.71 -5.90
C SER A 139 1.44 -5.43 -6.67
N TYR A 140 2.32 -5.58 -7.65
CA TYR A 140 2.76 -4.53 -8.56
C TYR A 140 2.04 -4.68 -9.88
N SER A 141 1.52 -3.57 -10.40
CA SER A 141 1.05 -3.46 -11.78
C SER A 141 2.10 -2.75 -12.62
N TYR A 142 2.29 -3.23 -13.84
CA TYR A 142 3.29 -2.74 -14.78
C TYR A 142 2.61 -2.27 -16.07
N GLU A 143 3.22 -1.32 -16.76
CA GLU A 143 2.82 -0.87 -18.11
C GLU A 143 2.89 -2.00 -19.17
#